data_AF-A0A5B6U4G6-F1
#
_entry.id   AF-A0A5B6U4G6-F1
#
_cell.length_a   1.000
_cell.length_b   1.000
_cell.length_c   1.000
_cell.angle_alpha   90.00
_cell.angle_beta   90.00
_cell.angle_gamma   90.00
#
_symmetry.space_group_name_H-M   'P 1'
#
loop_
_entity.id
_entity.type
_entity.pdbx_description
1 polymer ?
#
loop_
_entity_poly.entity_id
_entity_poly.type
_entity_poly.pdbx_seq_one_letter_code
_entity_poly.pdbx_strand_id
1 'polypeptide(L)'
;MIHDCLCKGPGYVCTRRCPTVSKTVKPTIYLDLDGVLADFDAGAGNILGTDNIYKWEFVHGPKAFWDKLNVYPNFFGGLPLKDDAMVLWNAVRALDPVVLTALPKKDATDVDTQKRTWVKRHLRHPFGSGMTTRVITCETKDKPNFCEPGDVLVDDRAVNREAWEAAGGIYVLHTSAASTVLYLKALGII
;
A
#
# COMPACT_ATOMS: atom_id res chain seq x y z
N MET A 1 39.03 16.29 19.45
CA MET A 1 40.09 16.96 18.67
C MET A 1 39.41 17.66 17.50
N ILE A 2 39.28 18.98 17.61
CA ILE A 2 38.68 19.86 16.62
C ILE A 2 39.75 20.02 15.55
N HIS A 3 39.55 19.49 14.35
CA HIS A 3 40.48 19.77 13.25
C HIS A 3 40.10 21.12 12.65
N ASP A 4 40.98 22.09 12.92
CA ASP A 4 40.93 23.47 12.46
C ASP A 4 40.66 23.59 10.96
N CYS A 5 39.60 24.33 10.63
CA CYS A 5 39.36 24.83 9.30
C CYS A 5 40.20 26.10 9.10
N LEU A 6 41.49 25.95 8.79
CA LEU A 6 42.37 27.08 8.49
C LEU A 6 42.10 27.61 7.07
N CYS A 7 41.29 28.64 6.95
CA CYS A 7 41.27 29.51 5.77
C CYS A 7 42.39 30.55 5.90
N LYS A 8 43.44 30.46 5.05
CA LYS A 8 44.49 31.49 4.96
C LYS A 8 44.58 32.05 3.54
N GLY A 9 44.53 33.38 3.43
CA GLY A 9 45.01 34.16 2.28
C GLY A 9 43.95 34.68 1.30
N PRO A 10 44.09 35.93 0.79
CA PRO A 10 43.19 36.49 -0.22
C PRO A 10 43.49 35.85 -1.59
N GLY A 11 42.52 35.14 -2.16
CA GLY A 11 42.62 34.63 -3.55
C GLY A 11 42.17 33.18 -3.80
N TYR A 12 41.71 32.42 -2.80
CA TYR A 12 41.25 31.05 -3.04
C TYR A 12 39.73 30.97 -3.19
N VAL A 13 39.29 30.52 -4.37
CA VAL A 13 37.91 30.08 -4.63
C VAL A 13 37.67 28.81 -3.81
N CYS A 14 36.76 28.90 -2.83
CA CYS A 14 36.33 27.76 -2.03
C CYS A 14 35.46 26.83 -2.89
N THR A 15 36.01 25.71 -3.37
CA THR A 15 35.28 24.72 -4.19
C THR A 15 34.62 23.61 -3.37
N ARG A 16 34.63 23.68 -2.04
CA ARG A 16 33.94 22.68 -1.22
C ARG A 16 32.44 23.01 -1.17
N ARG A 17 31.66 22.30 -1.99
CA ARG A 17 30.21 22.20 -1.82
C ARG A 17 29.94 21.85 -0.36
N CYS A 18 29.25 22.75 0.33
CA CYS A 18 28.59 22.43 1.60
C CYS A 18 27.75 21.16 1.40
N PRO A 19 27.70 20.22 2.37
CA PRO A 19 26.72 19.16 2.32
C PRO A 19 25.35 19.82 2.23
N THR A 20 24.66 19.64 1.12
CA THR A 20 23.26 20.01 0.99
C THR A 20 22.52 19.26 2.09
N VAL A 21 21.83 19.99 2.96
CA VAL A 21 20.90 19.43 3.93
C VAL A 21 19.98 18.49 3.18
N SER A 22 20.17 17.18 3.35
CA SER A 22 19.26 16.17 2.84
C SER A 22 17.90 16.50 3.43
N LYS A 23 16.93 16.85 2.58
CA LYS A 23 15.53 16.88 3.01
C LYS A 23 15.23 15.46 3.49
N THR A 24 15.06 15.29 4.79
CA THR A 24 14.53 14.06 5.36
C THR A 24 13.11 13.89 4.81
N VAL A 25 12.97 13.11 3.73
CA VAL A 25 11.67 12.72 3.21
C VAL A 25 11.05 11.83 4.28
N LYS A 26 9.89 12.25 4.82
CA LYS A 26 9.14 11.42 5.75
C LYS A 26 8.70 10.16 4.98
N PRO A 27 8.96 8.95 5.48
CA PRO A 27 8.54 7.73 4.82
C PRO A 27 7.04 7.71 4.55
N THR A 28 6.66 7.21 3.37
CA THR A 28 5.28 6.96 2.99
C THR A 28 4.87 5.58 3.45
N ILE A 29 3.66 5.48 4.01
CA ILE A 29 3.01 4.19 4.26
C ILE A 29 2.00 3.90 3.16
N TYR A 30 2.21 2.76 2.50
CA TYR A 30 1.35 2.20 1.49
C TYR A 30 0.52 1.06 2.09
N LEU A 31 -0.77 1.05 1.78
CA LEU A 31 -1.68 -0.03 2.15
C LEU A 31 -2.19 -0.69 0.87
N ASP A 32 -2.06 -2.01 0.76
CA ASP A 32 -2.86 -2.73 -0.22
C ASP A 32 -4.36 -2.57 0.09
N LEU A 33 -5.20 -2.78 -0.92
CA LEU A 33 -6.65 -2.67 -0.80
C LEU A 33 -7.31 -4.02 -0.56
N ASP A 34 -7.12 -4.99 -1.46
CA ASP A 34 -7.88 -6.23 -1.49
C ASP A 34 -7.24 -7.25 -0.55
N GLY A 35 -7.93 -7.65 0.52
CA GLY A 35 -7.40 -8.54 1.54
C GLY A 35 -6.83 -7.81 2.77
N VAL A 36 -6.58 -6.50 2.67
CA VAL A 36 -6.16 -5.62 3.79
C VAL A 36 -7.29 -4.70 4.27
N LEU A 37 -7.91 -3.94 3.37
CA LEU A 37 -8.96 -2.98 3.71
C LEU A 37 -10.34 -3.40 3.17
N ALA A 38 -10.37 -3.92 1.94
CA ALA A 38 -11.54 -4.49 1.30
C ALA A 38 -11.50 -6.02 1.46
N ASP A 39 -12.63 -6.62 1.84
CA ASP A 39 -12.73 -8.07 2.05
C ASP A 39 -12.98 -8.80 0.73
N PHE A 40 -11.88 -9.06 0.02
CA PHE A 40 -11.91 -9.79 -1.24
C PHE A 40 -12.42 -11.23 -1.05
N ASP A 41 -11.98 -11.90 0.03
CA ASP A 41 -12.33 -13.29 0.32
C ASP A 41 -13.83 -13.45 0.55
N ALA A 42 -14.44 -12.57 1.35
CA ALA A 42 -15.89 -12.56 1.56
C ALA A 42 -16.65 -12.22 0.25
N GLY A 43 -16.18 -11.21 -0.50
CA GLY A 43 -16.79 -10.83 -1.78
C GLY A 43 -16.78 -11.97 -2.79
N ALA A 44 -15.63 -12.62 -2.98
CA ALA A 44 -15.48 -13.76 -3.88
C ALA A 44 -16.22 -15.00 -3.36
N GLY A 45 -16.19 -15.26 -2.05
CA GLY A 45 -16.89 -16.38 -1.43
C GLY A 45 -18.41 -16.34 -1.64
N ASN A 46 -19.01 -15.14 -1.54
CA ASN A 46 -20.43 -14.91 -1.82
C ASN A 46 -20.80 -15.25 -3.28
N ILE A 47 -19.93 -14.91 -4.23
CA ILE A 47 -20.15 -15.19 -5.66
C ILE A 47 -19.97 -16.67 -5.98
N LEU A 48 -18.95 -17.29 -5.40
CA LEU A 48 -18.54 -18.65 -5.68
C LEU A 48 -19.33 -19.69 -4.87
N GLY A 49 -20.05 -19.25 -3.82
CA GLY A 49 -20.78 -20.10 -2.90
C GLY A 49 -19.85 -20.97 -2.04
N THR A 50 -18.75 -20.40 -1.56
CA THR A 50 -17.71 -21.12 -0.79
C THR A 50 -17.10 -20.24 0.29
N ASP A 51 -16.75 -20.85 1.42
CA ASP A 51 -16.02 -20.18 2.51
C ASP A 51 -14.48 -20.28 2.33
N ASN A 52 -14.02 -21.00 1.31
CA ASN A 52 -12.60 -21.13 1.00
C ASN A 52 -12.35 -20.92 -0.50
N ILE A 53 -12.10 -19.67 -0.86
CA ILE A 53 -11.91 -19.25 -2.25
C ILE A 53 -10.62 -19.79 -2.86
N TYR A 54 -9.57 -20.01 -2.04
CA TYR A 54 -8.28 -20.54 -2.50
C TYR A 54 -8.38 -22.02 -2.86
N LYS A 55 -9.11 -22.81 -2.06
CA LYS A 55 -9.40 -24.21 -2.40
C LYS A 55 -10.25 -24.28 -3.66
N TRP A 56 -11.23 -23.39 -3.80
CA TRP A 56 -12.04 -23.30 -5.02
C TRP A 56 -11.16 -23.00 -6.23
N GLU A 57 -10.30 -21.98 -6.15
CA GLU A 57 -9.38 -21.63 -7.24
C GLU A 57 -8.41 -22.77 -7.57
N PHE A 58 -7.87 -23.46 -6.56
CA PHE A 58 -6.98 -24.60 -6.76
C PHE A 58 -7.66 -25.74 -7.54
N VAL A 59 -8.92 -26.04 -7.24
CA VAL A 59 -9.68 -27.12 -7.88
C VAL A 59 -10.10 -26.77 -9.31
N HIS A 60 -10.53 -25.52 -9.54
CA HIS A 60 -11.13 -25.10 -10.81
C HIS A 60 -10.19 -24.32 -11.73
N GLY A 61 -9.05 -23.87 -11.20
CA GLY A 61 -8.05 -23.05 -11.88
C GLY A 61 -8.36 -21.55 -11.88
N PRO A 62 -7.32 -20.71 -12.04
CA PRO A 62 -7.44 -19.25 -11.98
C PRO A 62 -8.36 -18.69 -13.08
N LYS A 63 -8.37 -19.30 -14.26
CA LYS A 63 -9.25 -18.85 -15.35
C LYS A 63 -10.72 -18.98 -14.96
N ALA A 64 -11.14 -20.13 -14.43
CA ALA A 64 -12.53 -20.33 -14.01
C ALA A 64 -12.92 -19.41 -12.85
N PHE A 65 -11.98 -19.15 -11.95
CA PHE A 65 -12.16 -18.23 -10.82
C PHE A 65 -12.47 -16.82 -11.30
N TRP A 66 -11.60 -16.27 -12.15
CA TRP A 66 -11.78 -14.92 -12.68
C TRP A 66 -12.95 -14.82 -13.65
N ASP A 67 -13.24 -15.87 -14.45
CA ASP A 67 -14.43 -15.89 -15.31
C ASP A 67 -15.72 -15.75 -14.48
N LYS A 68 -15.79 -16.35 -13.28
CA LYS A 68 -16.93 -16.20 -12.38
C LYS A 68 -17.02 -14.79 -11.79
N LEU A 69 -15.92 -14.24 -11.28
CA LEU A 69 -15.93 -12.91 -10.65
C LEU A 69 -16.21 -11.80 -11.67
N ASN A 70 -15.63 -11.87 -12.87
CA ASN A 70 -15.77 -10.85 -13.91
C ASN A 70 -17.18 -10.72 -14.49
N VAL A 71 -18.07 -11.69 -14.23
CA VAL A 71 -19.50 -11.59 -14.61
C VAL A 71 -20.25 -10.62 -13.70
N TYR A 72 -19.77 -10.40 -12.47
CA TYR A 72 -20.45 -9.54 -11.51
C TYR A 72 -20.06 -8.08 -11.74
N PRO A 73 -21.00 -7.22 -12.20
CA PRO A 73 -20.69 -5.82 -12.42
C PRO A 73 -20.35 -5.17 -11.07
N ASN A 74 -19.38 -4.26 -11.09
CA ASN A 74 -18.97 -3.52 -9.91
C ASN A 74 -18.46 -4.41 -8.75
N PHE A 75 -17.89 -5.59 -9.03
CA PHE A 75 -17.37 -6.51 -8.02
C PHE A 75 -16.45 -5.82 -6.99
N PHE A 76 -15.38 -5.14 -7.44
CA PHE A 76 -14.43 -4.46 -6.55
C PHE A 76 -15.07 -3.28 -5.83
N GLY A 77 -15.95 -2.53 -6.50
CA GLY A 77 -16.66 -1.41 -5.89
C GLY A 77 -17.74 -1.85 -4.88
N GLY A 78 -18.13 -3.13 -4.91
CA GLY A 78 -19.12 -3.75 -4.03
C GLY A 78 -18.52 -4.50 -2.84
N LEU A 79 -17.19 -4.65 -2.76
CA LEU A 79 -16.55 -5.40 -1.67
C LEU A 79 -16.91 -4.81 -0.30
N PRO A 80 -17.19 -5.64 0.72
CA PRO A 80 -17.31 -5.17 2.09
C PRO A 80 -15.96 -4.67 2.63
N LEU A 81 -15.99 -3.90 3.71
CA LEU A 81 -14.79 -3.66 4.51
C LEU A 81 -14.35 -4.98 5.14
N LYS A 82 -13.04 -5.21 5.24
CA LYS A 82 -12.49 -6.24 6.11
C LYS A 82 -12.88 -5.91 7.56
N ASP A 83 -13.24 -6.92 8.35
CA ASP A 83 -13.79 -6.74 9.71
C ASP A 83 -12.94 -5.81 10.60
N ASP A 84 -11.61 -5.88 10.47
CA ASP A 84 -10.66 -5.07 11.22
C ASP A 84 -9.99 -3.95 10.42
N ALA A 85 -10.43 -3.70 9.17
CA ALA A 85 -9.88 -2.66 8.29
C ALA A 85 -9.83 -1.29 8.96
N MET A 86 -10.90 -0.93 9.69
CA MET A 86 -10.99 0.38 10.34
C MET A 86 -10.10 0.51 11.57
N VAL A 87 -9.69 -0.60 12.19
CA VAL A 87 -8.69 -0.60 13.26
C VAL A 87 -7.33 -0.18 12.67
N LEU A 88 -6.93 -0.82 11.57
CA LEU A 88 -5.70 -0.46 10.86
C LEU A 88 -5.76 0.96 10.31
N TRP A 89 -6.82 1.31 9.57
CA TRP A 89 -6.97 2.63 8.97
C TRP A 89 -6.90 3.75 10.01
N ASN A 90 -7.60 3.63 11.13
CA ASN A 90 -7.57 4.67 12.16
C ASN A 90 -6.21 4.80 12.84
N ALA A 91 -5.43 3.72 12.94
CA ALA A 91 -4.08 3.76 13.49
C ALA A 91 -3.09 4.52 12.60
N VAL A 92 -3.26 4.45 11.27
CA VAL A 92 -2.28 5.00 10.32
C VAL A 92 -2.75 6.25 9.56
N ARG A 93 -4.05 6.57 9.54
CA ARG A 93 -4.60 7.66 8.70
C ARG A 93 -3.94 9.02 8.93
N ALA A 94 -3.49 9.31 10.15
CA ALA A 94 -2.80 10.57 10.47
C ALA A 94 -1.44 10.72 9.75
N LEU A 95 -0.87 9.62 9.24
CA LEU A 95 0.34 9.62 8.42
C LEU A 95 0.08 9.95 6.95
N ASP A 96 -1.18 10.17 6.55
CA ASP A 96 -1.60 10.32 5.15
C ASP A 96 -1.21 9.12 4.25
N PRO A 97 -1.70 7.91 4.58
CA PRO A 97 -1.37 6.70 3.84
C PRO A 97 -1.83 6.77 2.38
N VAL A 98 -1.12 6.05 1.51
CA VAL A 98 -1.49 5.85 0.10
C VAL A 98 -2.05 4.44 -0.06
N VAL A 99 -3.20 4.31 -0.71
CA VAL A 99 -3.68 3.00 -1.14
C VAL A 99 -2.90 2.61 -2.41
N LEU A 100 -2.15 1.52 -2.35
CA LEU A 100 -1.38 0.96 -3.47
C LEU A 100 -1.94 -0.41 -3.85
N THR A 101 -2.84 -0.42 -4.82
CA THR A 101 -3.63 -1.60 -5.19
C THR A 101 -3.29 -2.09 -6.59
N ALA A 102 -3.31 -3.41 -6.77
CA ALA A 102 -3.14 -3.99 -8.09
C ALA A 102 -4.40 -3.85 -8.96
N LEU A 103 -4.22 -3.77 -10.28
CA LEU A 103 -5.25 -3.92 -11.29
C LEU A 103 -5.10 -5.26 -12.02
N PRO A 104 -6.21 -5.87 -12.46
CA PRO A 104 -6.17 -7.00 -13.38
C PRO A 104 -5.68 -6.55 -14.77
N LYS A 105 -5.19 -7.50 -15.56
CA LYS A 105 -4.78 -7.25 -16.95
C LYS A 105 -5.95 -6.92 -17.88
N LYS A 106 -7.15 -7.42 -17.55
CA LYS A 106 -8.38 -7.21 -18.30
C LYS A 106 -9.24 -6.18 -17.57
N ASP A 107 -9.91 -5.31 -18.31
CA ASP A 107 -10.89 -4.34 -17.77
C ASP A 107 -10.30 -3.36 -16.72
N ALA A 108 -8.99 -3.10 -16.81
CA ALA A 108 -8.22 -2.32 -15.83
C ALA A 108 -8.80 -0.92 -15.55
N THR A 109 -9.29 -0.21 -16.58
CA THR A 109 -9.88 1.14 -16.43
C THR A 109 -11.15 1.13 -15.60
N ASP A 110 -12.00 0.12 -15.78
CA ASP A 110 -13.24 -0.01 -15.00
C ASP A 110 -12.91 -0.37 -13.55
N VAL A 111 -11.98 -1.32 -13.34
CA VAL A 111 -11.54 -1.73 -12.01
C VAL A 111 -10.83 -0.60 -11.25
N ASP A 112 -10.05 0.24 -11.93
CA ASP A 112 -9.49 1.47 -11.35
C ASP A 112 -10.61 2.39 -10.83
N THR A 113 -11.64 2.63 -11.65
CA THR A 113 -12.78 3.46 -11.27
C THR A 113 -13.52 2.90 -10.05
N GLN A 114 -13.75 1.58 -10.03
CA GLN A 114 -14.39 0.90 -8.91
C GLN A 114 -13.59 1.04 -7.61
N LYS A 115 -12.28 0.78 -7.65
CA LYS A 115 -11.39 0.85 -6.48
C LYS A 115 -11.26 2.28 -5.93
N ARG A 116 -11.10 3.28 -6.81
CA ARG A 116 -11.08 4.70 -6.40
C ARG A 116 -12.41 5.12 -5.75
N THR A 117 -13.53 4.67 -6.32
CA THR A 117 -14.86 4.94 -5.78
C THR A 117 -15.04 4.27 -4.41
N TRP A 118 -14.59 3.02 -4.27
CA TRP A 118 -14.62 2.29 -3.01
C TRP A 118 -13.81 3.02 -1.93
N VAL A 119 -12.59 3.45 -2.24
CA VAL A 119 -11.73 4.21 -1.30
C VAL A 119 -12.41 5.51 -0.89
N LYS A 120 -12.96 6.27 -1.85
CA LYS A 120 -13.69 7.51 -1.56
C LYS A 120 -14.90 7.28 -0.65
N ARG A 121 -15.59 6.14 -0.79
CA ARG A 121 -16.79 5.80 0.00
C ARG A 121 -16.46 5.44 1.44
N HIS A 122 -15.42 4.65 1.68
CA HIS A 122 -15.15 4.08 3.00
C HIS A 122 -14.01 4.78 3.77
N LEU A 123 -12.97 5.23 3.06
CA LEU A 123 -11.74 5.75 3.68
C LEU A 123 -11.74 7.27 3.67
N ARG A 124 -12.35 7.86 4.71
CA ARG A 124 -12.35 9.31 4.91
C ARG A 124 -10.92 9.83 5.04
N HIS A 125 -10.61 10.86 4.27
CA HIS A 125 -9.31 11.50 4.30
C HIS A 125 -9.04 12.14 5.68
N PRO A 126 -7.80 12.04 6.21
CA PRO A 126 -7.47 12.50 7.56
C PRO A 126 -7.63 14.01 7.78
N PHE A 127 -7.45 14.83 6.74
CA PHE A 127 -7.38 16.29 6.85
C PHE A 127 -8.66 17.06 6.44
N GLY A 128 -9.78 16.38 6.17
CA GLY A 128 -11.07 17.06 5.96
C GLY A 128 -12.02 16.40 4.96
N SER A 129 -13.27 16.85 4.96
CA SER A 129 -14.39 16.27 4.20
C SER A 129 -14.34 16.51 2.68
N GLY A 130 -13.47 17.40 2.19
CA GLY A 130 -13.29 17.69 0.77
C GLY A 130 -12.13 16.96 0.11
N MET A 131 -11.33 16.21 0.87
CA MET A 131 -10.15 15.51 0.37
C MET A 131 -10.43 14.02 0.21
N THR A 132 -9.75 13.40 -0.74
CA THR A 132 -9.83 11.96 -1.01
C THR A 132 -8.49 11.32 -0.72
N THR A 133 -8.51 10.18 -0.02
CA THR A 133 -7.33 9.32 0.18
C THR A 133 -6.65 9.05 -1.17
N ARG A 134 -5.32 9.17 -1.20
CA ARG A 134 -4.54 8.95 -2.42
C ARG A 134 -4.60 7.47 -2.81
N VAL A 135 -4.83 7.21 -4.10
CA VAL A 135 -4.89 5.86 -4.67
C VAL A 135 -3.96 5.75 -5.86
N ILE A 136 -3.03 4.82 -5.78
CA ILE A 136 -2.16 4.38 -6.87
C ILE A 136 -2.62 2.99 -7.29
N THR A 137 -2.81 2.83 -8.59
CA THR A 137 -3.22 1.60 -9.23
C THR A 137 -2.15 1.16 -10.22
N CYS A 138 -1.66 -0.07 -10.11
CA CYS A 138 -0.61 -0.60 -10.96
C CYS A 138 -0.77 -2.12 -11.15
N GLU A 139 0.06 -2.78 -11.96
CA GLU A 139 0.15 -4.24 -11.89
C GLU A 139 0.87 -4.67 -10.61
N THR A 140 0.56 -5.85 -10.08
CA THR A 140 1.19 -6.36 -8.84
C THR A 140 2.72 -6.29 -8.88
N LYS A 141 3.33 -6.67 -10.00
CA LYS A 141 4.80 -6.66 -10.19
C LYS A 141 5.43 -5.27 -10.16
N ASP A 142 4.63 -4.22 -10.37
CA ASP A 142 5.13 -2.84 -10.46
C ASP A 142 5.03 -2.11 -9.12
N LYS A 143 4.42 -2.70 -8.08
CA LYS A 143 4.39 -2.10 -6.73
C LYS A 143 5.78 -1.69 -6.23
N PRO A 144 6.85 -2.51 -6.34
CA PRO A 144 8.17 -2.13 -5.87
C PRO A 144 8.73 -0.85 -6.52
N ASN A 145 8.26 -0.46 -7.71
CA ASN A 145 8.71 0.76 -8.39
C ASN A 145 8.25 2.05 -7.69
N PHE A 146 7.34 1.96 -6.71
CA PHE A 146 6.86 3.09 -5.91
C PHE A 146 7.59 3.23 -4.57
N CYS A 147 8.50 2.31 -4.25
CA CYS A 147 9.21 2.30 -2.98
C CYS A 147 10.41 3.25 -3.02
N GLU A 148 10.47 4.15 -2.04
CA GLU A 148 11.71 4.85 -1.67
C GLU A 148 12.28 4.25 -0.36
N PRO A 149 13.59 4.41 -0.08
CA PRO A 149 14.18 3.90 1.16
C PRO A 149 13.43 4.40 2.41
N GLY A 150 13.01 3.46 3.25
CA GLY A 150 12.23 3.71 4.47
C GLY A 150 10.72 3.61 4.29
N ASP A 151 10.19 3.62 3.06
CA ASP A 151 8.75 3.47 2.80
C ASP A 151 8.22 2.11 3.27
N VAL A 152 6.97 2.10 3.71
CA VAL A 152 6.32 0.92 4.29
C VAL A 152 5.25 0.39 3.35
N LEU A 153 5.23 -0.90 3.05
CA LEU A 153 4.12 -1.56 2.36
C LEU A 153 3.46 -2.58 3.29
N VAL A 154 2.17 -2.36 3.58
CA VAL A 154 1.30 -3.33 4.25
C VAL A 154 0.48 -4.05 3.19
N ASP A 155 0.67 -5.37 3.07
CA ASP A 155 0.08 -6.19 2.01
C ASP A 155 -0.18 -7.60 2.57
N ASP A 156 -1.31 -8.22 2.22
CA ASP A 156 -1.72 -9.55 2.71
C ASP A 156 -0.97 -10.69 2.01
N ARG A 157 -0.36 -10.41 0.86
CA ARG A 157 0.44 -11.36 0.09
C ARG A 157 1.91 -11.09 0.31
N ALA A 158 2.78 -12.08 0.09
CA ALA A 158 4.23 -11.91 0.23
C ALA A 158 4.96 -11.69 -1.12
N VAL A 159 4.23 -11.64 -2.23
CA VAL A 159 4.79 -11.68 -3.61
C VAL A 159 5.80 -10.57 -3.89
N ASN A 160 5.62 -9.39 -3.28
CA ASN A 160 6.49 -8.24 -3.49
C ASN A 160 7.45 -7.98 -2.33
N ARG A 161 7.49 -8.85 -1.30
CA ARG A 161 8.30 -8.62 -0.09
C ARG A 161 9.76 -8.39 -0.43
N GLU A 162 10.38 -9.36 -1.08
CA GLU A 162 11.82 -9.31 -1.36
C GLU A 162 12.18 -8.10 -2.22
N ALA A 163 11.38 -7.81 -3.26
CA ALA A 163 11.63 -6.68 -4.14
C ALA A 163 11.43 -5.32 -3.44
N TRP A 164 10.45 -5.21 -2.53
CA TRP A 164 10.21 -4.01 -1.74
C TRP A 164 11.35 -3.76 -0.73
N GLU A 165 11.76 -4.81 -0.02
CA GLU A 165 12.87 -4.74 0.94
C GLU A 165 14.21 -4.46 0.23
N ALA A 166 14.43 -5.02 -0.95
CA ALA A 166 15.62 -4.74 -1.77
C ALA A 166 15.70 -3.27 -2.25
N ALA A 167 14.55 -2.59 -2.40
CA ALA A 167 14.48 -1.15 -2.67
C ALA A 167 14.74 -0.29 -1.42
N GLY A 168 15.01 -0.91 -0.27
CA GLY A 168 15.24 -0.23 1.01
C GLY A 168 13.96 0.07 1.80
N GLY A 169 12.82 -0.47 1.37
CA GLY A 169 11.54 -0.33 2.07
C GLY A 169 11.37 -1.34 3.21
N ILE A 170 10.33 -1.15 3.99
CA ILE A 170 9.87 -2.03 5.05
C ILE A 170 8.61 -2.74 4.57
N TYR A 171 8.62 -4.07 4.53
CA TYR A 171 7.42 -4.85 4.22
C TYR A 171 6.73 -5.33 5.49
N VAL A 172 5.40 -5.22 5.53
CA VAL A 172 4.56 -5.76 6.61
C VAL A 172 3.55 -6.72 6.00
N LEU A 173 3.75 -8.01 6.25
CA LEU A 173 2.76 -9.00 5.88
C LEU A 173 1.54 -8.87 6.78
N HIS A 174 0.41 -8.48 6.19
CA HIS A 174 -0.83 -8.30 6.89
C HIS A 174 -1.53 -9.64 7.13
N THR A 175 -1.81 -9.94 8.40
CA THR A 175 -2.64 -11.09 8.79
C THR A 175 -3.84 -10.67 9.64
N SER A 176 -3.70 -9.55 10.36
CA SER A 176 -4.75 -8.87 11.10
C SER A 176 -4.32 -7.43 11.33
N ALA A 177 -5.26 -6.53 11.57
CA ALA A 177 -4.97 -5.16 11.97
C ALA A 177 -4.17 -5.12 13.28
N ALA A 178 -4.46 -6.01 14.23
CA ALA A 178 -3.76 -6.08 15.51
C ALA A 178 -2.27 -6.40 15.34
N SER A 179 -1.93 -7.42 14.54
CA SER A 179 -0.54 -7.79 14.26
C SER A 179 0.20 -6.70 13.50
N THR A 180 -0.44 -6.12 12.47
CA THR A 180 0.13 -4.99 11.70
C THR A 180 0.39 -3.78 12.60
N VAL A 181 -0.59 -3.35 13.41
CA VAL A 181 -0.46 -2.18 14.29
C VAL A 181 0.63 -2.41 15.34
N LEU A 182 0.70 -3.60 15.93
CA LEU A 182 1.75 -3.94 16.89
C LEU A 182 3.15 -3.84 16.25
N TYR A 183 3.29 -4.34 15.02
CA TYR A 183 4.56 -4.30 14.30
C TYR A 183 4.96 -2.88 13.91
N LEU A 184 4.02 -2.07 13.41
CA LEU A 184 4.27 -0.65 13.08
C LEU A 184 4.70 0.15 14.32
N LYS A 185 4.11 -0.13 15.50
CA LYS A 185 4.54 0.48 16.78
C LYS A 185 5.95 0.06 17.18
N ALA A 186 6.28 -1.23 17.04
CA ALA A 186 7.61 -1.74 17.38
C ALA A 186 8.71 -1.11 16.51
N LEU A 187 8.37 -0.70 15.28
CA LEU A 187 9.24 0.02 14.36
C LEU A 187 9.29 1.54 14.60
N GLY A 188 8.45 2.08 15.49
CA GLY A 188 8.34 3.52 15.75
C GLY A 188 7.70 4.32 14.60
N ILE A 189 6.93 3.66 13.73
CA ILE A 189 6.21 4.31 12.62
C ILE A 189 4.93 5.00 13.11
N ILE A 190 4.24 4.38 14.08
CA ILE A 190 3.04 4.90 14.77
C ILE A 190 3.15 4.77 16.29
#